data_AF-A0A430HLT5-F1
#
_entry.id   AF-A0A430HLT5-F1
#
_cell.length_a   1.000
_cell.length_b   1.000
_cell.length_c   1.000
_cell.angle_alpha   90.00
_cell.angle_beta   90.00
_cell.angle_gamma   90.00
#
_symmetry.space_group_name_H-M   'P 1'
#
loop_
_entity.id
_entity.type
_entity.pdbx_description
1 polymer ?
#
loop_
_entity_poly.entity_id
_entity_poly.type
_entity_poly.pdbx_seq_one_letter_code
_entity_poly.pdbx_strand_id
1 'polypeptide(L)'
;MLGHVVTRINTLRAARVGRHSPYKAAMADLPATLYPFWKRTAQHEFKGIPQDAFFFARAAEGLMAFFDCVRDSSLPCALPSMAADSVWHAWMRLSPTGLNAFCRQHFGRVIAHVEAPEMSGGMGRALAVCLVRARRIERMPAAGPNLPRLFALDRMLAMPGACGYLLFNGQVASLALDERGRAAGVPACVESLSAEQLLAAGLIGESEYRPHARKARIKGDRGTGGRYAPCGSGAYEGASEAACDSACGSGGCGGGGD
;
A
#
# COMPACT_ATOMS: atom_id res chain seq x y z
N MET A 1 -1.93 24.81 24.73
CA MET A 1 -2.42 25.59 23.57
C MET A 1 -2.04 24.97 22.21
N LEU A 2 -0.79 24.56 22.00
CA LEU A 2 -0.30 23.97 20.73
C LEU A 2 -1.02 22.69 20.28
N GLY A 3 -1.34 21.76 21.19
CA GLY A 3 -2.00 20.48 20.85
C GLY A 3 -3.41 20.63 20.25
N HIS A 4 -4.19 21.61 20.71
CA HIS A 4 -5.52 21.90 20.14
C HIS A 4 -5.43 22.47 18.73
N VAL A 5 -4.41 23.31 18.46
CA VAL A 5 -4.18 23.90 17.14
C VAL A 5 -3.80 22.82 16.13
N VAL A 6 -2.86 21.93 16.47
CA VAL A 6 -2.45 20.81 15.62
C VAL A 6 -3.62 19.88 15.32
N THR A 7 -4.42 19.53 16.33
CA THR A 7 -5.62 18.69 16.16
C THR A 7 -6.63 19.33 15.20
N ARG A 8 -6.87 20.64 15.33
CA ARG A 8 -7.80 21.38 14.47
C ARG A 8 -7.29 21.45 13.02
N ILE A 9 -5.99 21.69 12.83
CA ILE A 9 -5.35 21.67 11.50
C ILE A 9 -5.50 20.28 10.85
N ASN A 10 -5.21 19.20 11.58
CA ASN A 10 -5.32 17.84 11.05
C ASN A 10 -6.76 17.48 10.70
N THR A 11 -7.74 17.93 11.49
CA THR A 11 -9.17 17.75 11.18
C THR A 11 -9.56 18.46 9.89
N LEU A 12 -9.12 19.71 9.70
CA LEU A 12 -9.38 20.46 8.46
C LEU A 12 -8.71 19.81 7.25
N ARG A 13 -7.47 19.32 7.41
CA ARG A 13 -6.75 18.58 6.36
C ARG A 13 -7.47 17.28 6.02
N ALA A 14 -7.95 16.53 7.01
CA ALA A 14 -8.73 15.31 6.81
C ALA A 14 -10.02 15.59 6.01
N ALA A 15 -10.78 16.61 6.40
CA ALA A 15 -11.96 17.05 5.66
C ALA A 15 -11.64 17.51 4.23
N ARG A 16 -10.44 18.06 3.99
CA ARG A 16 -9.98 18.40 2.64
C ARG A 16 -9.71 17.16 1.80
N VAL A 17 -9.11 16.11 2.37
CA VAL A 17 -8.87 14.83 1.70
C VAL A 17 -10.19 14.24 1.21
N GLY A 18 -11.19 14.09 2.09
CA GLY A 18 -12.49 13.53 1.70
C GLY A 18 -13.17 14.31 0.57
N ARG A 19 -13.13 15.65 0.61
CA ARG A 19 -13.76 16.51 -0.41
C ARG A 19 -13.09 16.46 -1.79
N HIS A 20 -11.77 16.30 -1.85
CA HIS A 20 -10.99 16.32 -3.10
C HIS A 20 -10.63 14.91 -3.57
N SER A 21 -11.04 13.87 -2.84
CA SER A 21 -10.78 12.50 -3.22
C SER A 21 -11.57 12.12 -4.47
N PRO A 22 -10.99 11.35 -5.42
CA PRO A 22 -11.77 10.70 -6.46
C PRO A 22 -12.83 9.74 -5.86
N TYR A 23 -12.62 9.28 -4.62
CA TYR A 23 -13.52 8.39 -3.88
C TYR A 23 -14.46 9.13 -2.93
N LYS A 24 -14.79 10.41 -3.19
CA LYS A 24 -15.58 11.27 -2.28
C LYS A 24 -16.85 10.62 -1.74
N ALA A 25 -17.57 9.84 -2.56
CA ALA A 25 -18.81 9.17 -2.16
C ALA A 25 -18.53 8.05 -1.16
N ALA A 26 -17.62 7.14 -1.51
CA ALA A 26 -17.18 6.07 -0.62
C ALA A 26 -16.56 6.62 0.69
N MET A 27 -15.81 7.72 0.60
CA MET A 27 -15.23 8.40 1.77
C MET A 27 -16.30 9.02 2.68
N ALA A 28 -17.42 9.50 2.12
CA ALA A 28 -18.53 10.06 2.90
C ALA A 28 -19.34 8.97 3.62
N ASP A 29 -19.41 7.77 3.04
CA ASP A 29 -20.14 6.62 3.57
C ASP A 29 -19.30 5.76 4.53
N LEU A 30 -18.07 6.19 4.87
CA LEU A 30 -17.27 5.55 5.92
C LEU A 30 -18.02 5.61 7.27
N PRO A 31 -18.10 4.49 8.03
CA PRO A 31 -18.74 4.50 9.34
C PRO A 31 -18.10 5.53 10.27
N ALA A 32 -18.91 6.39 10.89
CA ALA A 32 -18.42 7.42 11.82
C ALA A 32 -17.65 6.83 13.02
N THR A 33 -17.89 5.57 13.35
CA THR A 33 -17.22 4.81 14.42
C THR A 33 -15.86 4.24 13.99
N LEU A 34 -15.55 4.18 12.68
CA LEU A 34 -14.33 3.58 12.17
C LEU A 34 -13.07 4.35 12.59
N TYR A 35 -13.05 5.67 12.43
CA TYR A 35 -11.89 6.46 12.85
C TYR A 35 -11.62 6.36 14.36
N PRO A 36 -12.60 6.58 15.27
CA PRO A 36 -12.39 6.37 16.70
C PRO A 36 -11.91 4.96 17.04
N PHE A 37 -12.42 3.93 16.36
CA PHE A 37 -11.99 2.54 16.58
C PHE A 37 -10.54 2.34 16.14
N TRP A 38 -10.21 2.65 14.88
CA TRP A 38 -8.85 2.58 14.33
C TRP A 38 -7.85 3.35 15.20
N LYS A 39 -8.20 4.56 15.64
CA LYS A 39 -7.35 5.38 16.51
C LYS A 39 -6.95 4.66 17.79
N ARG A 40 -7.85 3.86 18.38
CA ARG A 40 -7.56 3.10 19.61
C ARG A 40 -6.74 1.85 19.33
N THR A 41 -7.06 1.14 18.24
CA THR A 41 -6.59 -0.24 18.02
C THR A 41 -5.38 -0.35 17.10
N ALA A 42 -5.16 0.58 16.17
CA ALA A 42 -4.14 0.44 15.13
C ALA A 42 -2.73 0.26 15.70
N GLN A 43 -2.39 0.96 16.78
CA GLN A 43 -1.07 0.87 17.43
C GLN A 43 -0.74 -0.50 18.03
N HIS A 44 -1.73 -1.37 18.26
CA HIS A 44 -1.47 -2.69 18.80
C HIS A 44 -0.73 -3.56 17.78
N GLU A 45 -1.05 -3.38 16.51
CA GLU A 45 -0.51 -4.12 15.37
C GLU A 45 0.54 -3.31 14.61
N PHE A 46 0.29 -2.02 14.38
CA PHE A 46 1.17 -1.10 13.67
C PHE A 46 1.85 -0.16 14.66
N LYS A 47 2.97 -0.61 15.25
CA LYS A 47 3.69 0.15 16.29
C LYS A 47 4.14 1.52 15.76
N GLY A 48 3.91 2.56 16.56
CA GLY A 48 4.32 3.94 16.22
C GLY A 48 3.46 4.65 15.18
N ILE A 49 2.41 4.01 14.64
CA ILE A 49 1.53 4.62 13.62
C ILE A 49 0.99 5.99 14.08
N PRO A 50 1.09 7.05 13.27
CA PRO A 50 0.43 8.32 13.57
C PRO A 50 -1.08 8.15 13.67
N GLN A 51 -1.69 8.62 14.77
CA GLN A 51 -3.11 8.38 15.09
C GLN A 51 -4.04 9.58 14.81
N ASP A 52 -3.57 10.55 14.04
CA ASP A 52 -4.34 11.76 13.73
C ASP A 52 -5.34 11.55 12.58
N ALA A 53 -6.33 12.44 12.50
CA ALA A 53 -7.41 12.35 11.52
C ALA A 53 -6.91 12.51 10.07
N PHE A 54 -5.83 13.26 9.83
CA PHE A 54 -5.29 13.43 8.49
C PHE A 54 -4.62 12.14 8.02
N PHE A 55 -3.83 11.49 8.88
CA PHE A 55 -3.26 10.17 8.58
C PHE A 55 -4.37 9.17 8.23
N PHE A 56 -5.38 9.03 9.09
CA PHE A 56 -6.52 8.14 8.85
C PHE A 56 -7.20 8.42 7.52
N ALA A 57 -7.53 9.69 7.22
CA ALA A 57 -8.22 10.03 5.98
C ALA A 57 -7.42 9.68 4.73
N ARG A 58 -6.08 9.81 4.78
CA ARG A 58 -5.18 9.42 3.68
C ARG A 58 -5.04 7.91 3.55
N ALA A 59 -4.93 7.20 4.66
CA ALA A 59 -4.91 5.74 4.69
C ALA A 59 -6.22 5.15 4.16
N ALA A 60 -7.37 5.69 4.59
CA ALA A 60 -8.68 5.28 4.11
C ALA A 60 -8.87 5.57 2.60
N GLU A 61 -8.42 6.73 2.11
CA GLU A 61 -8.41 7.01 0.67
C GLU A 61 -7.52 6.00 -0.10
N GLY A 62 -6.38 5.61 0.47
CA GLY A 62 -5.53 4.55 -0.07
C GLY A 62 -6.25 3.21 -0.15
N LEU A 63 -6.99 2.84 0.90
CA LEU A 63 -7.80 1.63 0.90
C LEU A 63 -8.88 1.66 -0.19
N MET A 64 -9.54 2.81 -0.39
CA MET A 64 -10.51 2.97 -1.49
C MET A 64 -9.83 2.78 -2.86
N ALA A 65 -8.63 3.31 -3.04
CA ALA A 65 -7.86 3.13 -4.26
C ALA A 65 -7.49 1.67 -4.51
N PHE A 66 -7.15 0.94 -3.45
CA PHE A 66 -6.89 -0.49 -3.55
C PHE A 66 -8.15 -1.28 -3.93
N PHE A 67 -9.29 -1.00 -3.29
CA PHE A 67 -10.55 -1.64 -3.66
C PHE A 67 -10.95 -1.36 -5.11
N ASP A 68 -10.64 -0.17 -5.62
CA ASP A 68 -10.83 0.16 -7.03
C ASP A 68 -9.92 -0.67 -7.95
N CYS A 69 -8.66 -0.90 -7.55
CA CYS A 69 -7.74 -1.79 -8.27
C CYS A 69 -8.26 -3.24 -8.32
N VAL A 70 -8.82 -3.74 -7.21
CA VAL A 70 -9.40 -5.10 -7.16
C VAL A 70 -10.66 -5.18 -8.01
N ARG A 71 -11.53 -4.16 -7.99
CA ARG A 71 -12.73 -4.12 -8.83
C ARG A 71 -12.41 -4.27 -10.32
N ASP A 72 -11.38 -3.57 -10.79
CA ASP A 72 -10.97 -3.55 -12.20
C ASP A 72 -10.14 -4.79 -12.60
N SER A 73 -9.82 -5.69 -11.66
CA SER A 73 -8.97 -6.84 -11.89
C SER A 73 -9.71 -8.18 -11.77
N SER A 74 -9.46 -9.08 -12.72
CA SER A 74 -9.79 -10.50 -12.60
C SER A 74 -8.68 -11.31 -11.91
N LEU A 75 -7.50 -10.72 -11.73
CA LEU A 75 -6.34 -11.31 -11.08
C LEU A 75 -6.20 -10.79 -9.63
N PRO A 76 -5.61 -11.58 -8.71
CA PRO A 76 -5.30 -11.12 -7.35
C PRO A 76 -4.46 -9.84 -7.35
N CYS A 77 -4.82 -8.89 -6.49
CA CYS A 77 -4.07 -7.66 -6.24
C CYS A 77 -3.53 -7.67 -4.82
N ALA A 78 -2.25 -7.35 -4.66
CA ALA A 78 -1.65 -7.13 -3.34
C ALA A 78 -1.76 -5.65 -2.95
N LEU A 79 -2.03 -5.38 -1.68
CA LEU A 79 -2.06 -4.01 -1.15
C LEU A 79 -0.62 -3.55 -0.86
N PRO A 80 -0.09 -2.49 -1.50
CA PRO A 80 1.31 -2.09 -1.34
C PRO A 80 1.53 -1.15 -0.13
N SER A 81 0.50 -0.85 0.67
CA SER A 81 0.56 0.16 1.73
C SER A 81 0.06 -0.38 3.07
N MET A 82 0.96 -0.42 4.05
CA MET A 82 0.63 -0.78 5.44
C MET A 82 -0.26 0.28 6.10
N ALA A 83 -0.15 1.55 5.69
CA ALA A 83 -1.05 2.58 6.19
C ALA A 83 -2.51 2.27 5.80
N ALA A 84 -2.76 1.95 4.53
CA ALA A 84 -4.09 1.55 4.06
C ALA A 84 -4.55 0.24 4.69
N ASP A 85 -3.64 -0.72 4.86
CA ASP A 85 -3.92 -2.03 5.46
C ASP A 85 -4.37 -1.90 6.92
N SER A 86 -3.77 -0.96 7.66
CA SER A 86 -4.18 -0.67 9.05
C SER A 86 -5.66 -0.26 9.17
N VAL A 87 -6.20 0.46 8.18
CA VAL A 87 -7.61 0.83 8.15
C VAL A 87 -8.47 -0.38 7.81
N TRP A 88 -7.99 -1.25 6.91
CA TRP A 88 -8.68 -2.47 6.54
C TRP A 88 -8.80 -3.42 7.75
N HIS A 89 -7.71 -3.67 8.46
CA HIS A 89 -7.68 -4.49 9.68
C HIS A 89 -8.62 -3.94 10.75
N ALA A 90 -8.61 -2.62 10.97
CA ALA A 90 -9.53 -1.98 11.90
C ALA A 90 -11.00 -2.14 11.48
N TRP A 91 -11.31 -2.01 10.19
CA TRP A 91 -12.68 -2.16 9.69
C TRP A 91 -13.17 -3.61 9.77
N MET A 92 -12.33 -4.58 9.41
CA MET A 92 -12.66 -6.00 9.57
C MET A 92 -12.97 -6.35 11.02
N ARG A 93 -12.17 -5.88 11.98
CA ARG A 93 -12.44 -6.12 13.41
C ARG A 93 -13.70 -5.42 13.91
N LEU A 94 -13.99 -4.23 13.40
CA LEU A 94 -15.15 -3.43 13.80
C LEU A 94 -16.47 -4.00 13.25
N SER A 95 -16.51 -4.30 11.95
CA SER A 95 -17.72 -4.75 11.27
C SER A 95 -17.39 -5.42 9.93
N PRO A 96 -17.14 -6.76 9.92
CA PRO A 96 -16.91 -7.49 8.68
C PRO A 96 -18.11 -7.41 7.73
N THR A 97 -19.33 -7.48 8.28
CA THR A 97 -20.57 -7.39 7.50
C THR A 97 -20.76 -6.00 6.90
N GLY A 98 -20.47 -4.93 7.65
CA GLY A 98 -20.51 -3.56 7.18
C GLY A 98 -19.48 -3.29 6.09
N LEU A 99 -18.26 -3.81 6.24
CA LEU A 99 -17.24 -3.75 5.18
C LEU A 99 -17.69 -4.46 3.90
N ASN A 100 -18.27 -5.66 4.02
CA ASN A 100 -18.78 -6.39 2.85
C ASN A 100 -19.91 -5.63 2.14
N ALA A 101 -20.84 -5.04 2.89
CA ALA A 101 -21.90 -4.21 2.33
C ALA A 101 -21.33 -2.97 1.62
N PHE A 102 -20.39 -2.29 2.26
CA PHE A 102 -19.68 -1.14 1.69
C PHE A 102 -18.95 -1.49 0.39
N CYS A 103 -18.22 -2.60 0.36
CA CYS A 103 -17.52 -3.07 -0.83
C CYS A 103 -18.49 -3.38 -1.98
N ARG A 104 -19.63 -4.02 -1.70
CA ARG A 104 -20.67 -4.25 -2.73
C ARG A 104 -21.24 -2.94 -3.26
N GLN A 105 -21.54 -1.99 -2.38
CA GLN A 105 -22.14 -0.70 -2.75
C GLN A 105 -21.23 0.14 -3.65
N HIS A 106 -19.95 0.28 -3.29
CA HIS A 106 -19.04 1.21 -3.98
C HIS A 106 -18.13 0.55 -5.02
N PHE A 107 -17.87 -0.75 -4.87
CA PHE A 107 -16.93 -1.49 -5.72
C PHE A 107 -17.58 -2.71 -6.38
N GLY A 108 -18.89 -2.90 -6.24
CA GLY A 108 -19.69 -3.87 -6.99
C GLY A 108 -19.53 -5.33 -6.56
N ARG A 109 -18.64 -5.64 -5.61
CA ARG A 109 -18.40 -6.99 -5.13
C ARG A 109 -17.85 -7.00 -3.71
N VAL A 110 -17.90 -8.16 -3.07
CA VAL A 110 -17.10 -8.41 -1.86
C VAL A 110 -15.63 -8.52 -2.25
N ILE A 111 -14.78 -7.86 -1.48
CA ILE A 111 -13.32 -7.92 -1.60
C ILE A 111 -12.82 -8.59 -0.33
N ALA A 112 -12.39 -9.86 -0.47
CA ALA A 112 -11.82 -10.60 0.64
C ALA A 112 -10.44 -10.03 0.98
N HIS A 113 -10.14 -9.91 2.27
CA HIS A 113 -8.78 -9.74 2.74
C HIS A 113 -8.10 -11.11 2.66
N VAL A 114 -6.90 -11.15 2.08
CA VAL A 114 -6.12 -12.37 1.85
C VAL A 114 -4.72 -12.07 2.35
N GLU A 115 -4.24 -12.88 3.28
CA GLU A 115 -2.88 -12.74 3.82
C GLU A 115 -1.84 -13.10 2.75
N ALA A 116 -0.65 -12.49 2.85
CA ALA A 116 0.41 -12.69 1.86
C ALA A 116 0.76 -14.18 1.59
N PRO A 117 0.83 -15.08 2.59
CA PRO A 117 1.11 -16.50 2.36
C PRO A 117 0.02 -17.24 1.58
N GLU A 118 -1.21 -16.75 1.61
CA GLU A 118 -2.39 -17.36 0.98
C GLU A 118 -2.62 -16.83 -0.44
N MET A 119 -1.82 -15.85 -0.88
CA MET A 119 -2.02 -15.18 -2.15
C MET A 119 -1.56 -16.04 -3.33
N SER A 120 -2.53 -16.55 -4.09
CA SER A 120 -2.28 -17.33 -5.30
C SER A 120 -1.40 -16.58 -6.32
N GLY A 121 -0.37 -17.26 -6.85
CA GLY A 121 0.56 -16.69 -7.82
C GLY A 121 1.68 -15.83 -7.23
N GLY A 122 1.76 -15.71 -5.90
CA GLY A 122 2.84 -15.04 -5.18
C GLY A 122 2.68 -13.52 -5.07
N MET A 123 3.30 -12.97 -4.02
CA MET A 123 3.19 -11.55 -3.66
C MET A 123 3.66 -10.61 -4.76
N GLY A 124 4.81 -10.90 -5.41
CA GLY A 124 5.36 -10.06 -6.47
C GLY A 124 4.41 -9.92 -7.67
N ARG A 125 3.77 -11.00 -8.10
CA ARG A 125 2.80 -10.95 -9.20
C ARG A 125 1.55 -10.15 -8.82
N ALA A 126 1.02 -10.35 -7.62
CA ALA A 126 -0.16 -9.62 -7.16
C ALA A 126 0.14 -8.12 -6.96
N LEU A 127 1.34 -7.76 -6.52
CA LEU A 127 1.81 -6.37 -6.49
C LEU A 127 1.93 -5.79 -7.91
N ALA A 128 2.46 -6.55 -8.87
CA ALA A 128 2.55 -6.15 -10.26
C ALA A 128 1.17 -5.88 -10.89
N VAL A 129 0.19 -6.74 -10.62
CA VAL A 129 -1.22 -6.53 -11.02
C VAL A 129 -1.74 -5.22 -10.42
N CYS A 130 -1.56 -5.01 -9.12
CA CYS A 130 -1.99 -3.80 -8.43
C CYS A 130 -1.33 -2.54 -9.02
N LEU A 131 -0.04 -2.58 -9.34
CA LEU A 131 0.71 -1.47 -9.95
C LEU A 131 0.10 -1.05 -11.30
N VAL A 132 -0.14 -2.03 -12.18
CA VAL A 132 -0.71 -1.77 -13.50
C VAL A 132 -2.13 -1.19 -13.38
N ARG A 133 -2.96 -1.73 -12.49
CA ARG A 133 -4.32 -1.24 -12.25
C ARG A 133 -4.32 0.18 -11.68
N ALA A 134 -3.51 0.43 -10.66
CA ALA A 134 -3.38 1.76 -10.07
C ALA A 134 -2.89 2.79 -11.10
N ARG A 135 -1.93 2.44 -11.97
CA ARG A 135 -1.51 3.31 -13.08
C ARG A 135 -2.65 3.63 -14.04
N ARG A 136 -3.43 2.62 -14.45
CA ARG A 136 -4.57 2.81 -15.37
C ARG A 136 -5.64 3.72 -14.76
N ILE A 137 -6.01 3.49 -13.50
CA ILE A 137 -6.99 4.30 -12.76
C ILE A 137 -6.51 5.76 -12.65
N GLU A 138 -5.23 5.97 -12.34
CA GLU A 138 -4.63 7.30 -12.28
C GLU A 138 -4.23 7.88 -13.66
N ARG A 139 -4.65 7.23 -14.76
CA ARG A 139 -4.39 7.65 -16.15
C ARG A 139 -2.91 7.82 -16.48
N MET A 140 -2.08 6.98 -15.88
CA MET A 140 -0.65 6.86 -16.16
C MET A 140 -0.40 5.74 -17.18
N PRO A 141 0.67 5.82 -18.00
CA PRO A 141 1.06 4.71 -18.87
C PRO A 141 1.39 3.47 -18.04
N ALA A 142 0.81 2.31 -18.39
CA ALA A 142 0.97 1.07 -17.61
C ALA A 142 2.44 0.60 -17.52
N ALA A 143 3.17 0.69 -18.64
CA ALA A 143 4.61 0.44 -18.73
C ALA A 143 5.46 1.65 -18.28
N GLY A 144 4.84 2.78 -17.94
CA GLY A 144 5.54 4.02 -17.63
C GLY A 144 6.32 3.95 -16.30
N PRO A 145 7.36 4.77 -16.12
CA PRO A 145 8.13 4.80 -14.89
C PRO A 145 7.42 5.58 -13.77
N ASN A 146 6.13 5.89 -13.87
CA ASN A 146 5.44 6.69 -12.85
C ASN A 146 4.98 5.80 -11.70
N LEU A 147 5.02 6.34 -10.47
CA LEU A 147 4.56 5.64 -9.28
C LEU A 147 3.15 6.14 -8.90
N PRO A 148 2.13 5.26 -8.88
CA PRO A 148 0.79 5.63 -8.42
C PRO A 148 0.80 6.09 -6.96
N ARG A 149 -0.17 6.92 -6.60
CA ARG A 149 -0.30 7.46 -5.23
C ARG A 149 -0.44 6.36 -4.18
N LEU A 150 -1.11 5.26 -4.51
CA LEU A 150 -1.27 4.10 -3.61
C LEU A 150 0.08 3.49 -3.22
N PHE A 151 1.02 3.36 -4.16
CA PHE A 151 2.35 2.82 -3.89
C PHE A 151 3.24 3.81 -3.12
N ALA A 152 3.08 5.11 -3.37
CA ALA A 152 3.83 6.14 -2.66
C ALA A 152 3.32 6.38 -1.22
N LEU A 153 2.18 5.81 -0.83
CA LEU A 153 1.40 6.23 0.32
C LEU A 153 2.18 6.13 1.65
N ASP A 154 2.85 5.01 1.90
CA ASP A 154 3.57 4.78 3.15
C ASP A 154 4.71 5.79 3.34
N ARG A 155 5.44 6.12 2.28
CA ARG A 155 6.46 7.18 2.31
C ARG A 155 5.85 8.55 2.55
N MET A 156 4.73 8.85 1.90
CA MET A 156 4.04 10.13 2.05
C MET A 156 3.52 10.35 3.47
N LEU A 157 3.14 9.28 4.15
CA LEU A 157 2.61 9.31 5.50
C LEU A 157 3.66 9.04 6.59
N ALA A 158 4.92 8.77 6.20
CA ALA A 158 5.96 8.31 7.10
C ALA A 158 5.47 7.14 7.97
N MET A 159 4.91 6.12 7.33
CA MET A 159 4.41 4.92 8.00
C MET A 159 5.59 4.15 8.62
N PRO A 160 5.66 4.01 9.95
CA PRO A 160 6.76 3.30 10.61
C PRO A 160 6.85 1.83 10.21
N GLY A 161 8.07 1.34 10.03
CA GLY A 161 8.34 -0.07 9.73
C GLY A 161 7.84 -0.55 8.36
N ALA A 162 7.31 0.34 7.52
CA ALA A 162 6.71 -0.03 6.25
C ALA A 162 7.70 -0.10 5.08
N CYS A 163 7.22 -0.64 3.96
CA CYS A 163 7.94 -0.63 2.70
C CYS A 163 7.60 0.62 1.89
N GLY A 164 8.58 1.49 1.68
CA GLY A 164 8.42 2.71 0.92
C GLY A 164 8.80 2.55 -0.55
N TYR A 165 7.82 2.59 -1.45
CA TYR A 165 8.10 2.59 -2.89
C TYR A 165 8.53 3.95 -3.42
N LEU A 166 9.44 3.96 -4.38
CA LEU A 166 9.91 5.15 -5.09
C LEU A 166 10.33 4.82 -6.53
N LEU A 167 10.72 5.86 -7.26
CA LEU A 167 11.38 5.71 -8.54
C LEU A 167 12.88 5.85 -8.37
N PHE A 168 13.63 4.86 -8.83
CA PHE A 168 15.09 4.86 -8.82
C PHE A 168 15.57 4.42 -10.21
N ASN A 169 16.37 5.25 -10.87
CA ASN A 169 16.85 5.02 -12.25
C ASN A 169 15.76 4.67 -13.28
N GLY A 170 14.56 5.24 -13.12
CA GLY A 170 13.43 4.97 -14.02
C GLY A 170 12.71 3.65 -13.77
N GLN A 171 13.07 2.91 -12.72
CA GLN A 171 12.41 1.69 -12.27
C GLN A 171 11.72 1.91 -10.93
N VAL A 172 10.75 1.05 -10.61
CA VAL A 172 10.13 1.04 -9.28
C VAL A 172 11.08 0.33 -8.33
N ALA A 173 11.41 1.00 -7.24
CA ALA A 173 12.22 0.46 -6.16
C ALA A 173 11.46 0.50 -4.85
N SER A 174 11.83 -0.38 -3.94
CA SER A 174 11.43 -0.42 -2.54
C SER A 174 12.58 0.02 -1.65
N LEU A 175 12.27 0.64 -0.51
CA LEU A 175 13.20 0.80 0.60
C LEU A 175 12.46 0.62 1.92
N ALA A 176 13.16 0.19 2.98
CA ALA A 176 12.57 0.06 4.30
C ALA A 176 12.40 1.43 4.97
N LEU A 177 11.34 1.60 5.74
CA LEU A 177 11.12 2.76 6.60
C LEU A 177 11.44 2.40 8.06
N ASP A 178 12.20 3.26 8.75
CA ASP A 178 12.53 3.09 10.17
C ASP A 178 11.28 3.23 11.07
N GLU A 179 11.48 3.06 12.38
CA GLU A 179 10.42 3.23 13.40
C GLU A 179 9.82 4.65 13.45
N ARG A 180 10.42 5.62 12.76
CA ARG A 180 9.93 6.99 12.60
C ARG A 180 9.40 7.26 11.20
N GLY A 181 9.27 6.24 10.36
CA GLY A 181 8.80 6.35 8.98
C GLY A 181 9.78 6.99 8.02
N ARG A 182 11.07 7.11 8.38
CA ARG A 182 12.12 7.70 7.54
C ARG A 182 12.80 6.62 6.72
N ALA A 183 13.25 6.98 5.52
CA ALA A 183 13.96 6.04 4.66
C ALA A 183 15.21 5.50 5.33
N ALA A 184 15.30 4.17 5.40
CA ALA A 184 16.45 3.43 5.93
C ALA A 184 17.04 2.53 4.83
N GLY A 185 18.35 2.64 4.62
CA GLY A 185 19.07 1.82 3.64
C GLY A 185 19.04 2.36 2.20
N VAL A 186 19.47 1.49 1.27
CA VAL A 186 19.61 1.80 -0.15
C VAL A 186 18.38 1.27 -0.91
N PRO A 187 17.78 2.06 -1.82
CA PRO A 187 16.71 1.57 -2.68
C PRO A 187 17.09 0.32 -3.47
N ALA A 188 16.19 -0.67 -3.45
CA ALA A 188 16.30 -1.90 -4.21
C ALA A 188 15.17 -2.01 -5.24
N CYS A 189 15.51 -2.22 -6.50
CA CYS A 189 14.58 -2.32 -7.62
C CYS A 189 13.79 -3.61 -7.46
N VAL A 190 12.47 -3.49 -7.55
CA VAL A 190 11.59 -4.65 -7.42
C VAL A 190 11.42 -5.26 -8.80
N GLU A 191 12.09 -6.38 -9.06
CA GLU A 191 12.18 -6.96 -10.40
C GLU A 191 10.79 -7.24 -10.99
N SER A 192 9.89 -7.80 -10.18
CA SER A 192 8.50 -8.09 -10.56
C SER A 192 7.69 -6.86 -11.00
N LEU A 193 8.13 -5.64 -10.67
CA LEU A 193 7.50 -4.37 -11.05
C LEU A 193 8.17 -3.67 -12.25
N SER A 194 9.22 -4.27 -12.82
CA SER A 194 9.89 -3.77 -14.02
C SER A 194 8.99 -3.91 -15.26
N ALA A 195 9.14 -3.02 -16.24
CA ALA A 195 8.31 -3.05 -17.45
C ALA A 195 8.50 -4.37 -18.23
N GLU A 196 9.72 -4.93 -18.19
CA GLU A 196 10.07 -6.23 -18.76
C GLU A 196 9.27 -7.37 -18.11
N GLN A 197 9.25 -7.43 -16.77
CA GLN A 197 8.49 -8.47 -16.06
C GLN A 197 6.97 -8.27 -16.17
N LEU A 198 6.49 -7.02 -16.26
CA LEU A 198 5.08 -6.74 -16.53
C LEU A 198 4.65 -7.28 -17.90
N LEU A 199 5.50 -7.16 -18.92
CA LEU A 199 5.26 -7.73 -20.25
C LEU A 199 5.32 -9.25 -20.21
N ALA A 200 6.35 -9.83 -19.58
CA ALA A 200 6.50 -11.28 -19.44
C ALA A 200 5.32 -11.93 -18.70
N ALA A 201 4.77 -11.24 -17.71
CA ALA A 201 3.58 -11.67 -16.97
C ALA A 201 2.25 -11.44 -17.73
N GLY A 202 2.28 -10.83 -18.93
CA GLY A 202 1.11 -10.52 -19.73
C GLY A 202 0.21 -9.43 -19.15
N LEU A 203 0.73 -8.60 -18.22
CA LEU A 203 -0.05 -7.53 -17.58
C LEU A 203 -0.13 -6.26 -18.44
N ILE A 204 0.84 -6.08 -19.34
CA ILE A 204 0.88 -5.02 -20.35
C ILE A 204 1.08 -5.63 -21.74
N GLY A 205 0.59 -4.93 -22.76
CA GLY A 205 0.81 -5.31 -24.15
C GLY A 205 2.13 -4.82 -24.73
N GLU A 206 2.57 -5.46 -25.81
CA GLU A 206 3.76 -5.06 -26.58
C GLU A 206 3.66 -3.60 -27.08
N SER A 207 2.45 -3.15 -27.44
CA SER A 207 2.19 -1.77 -27.85
C SER A 207 2.39 -0.75 -26.72
N GLU A 208 2.19 -1.15 -25.45
CA GLU A 208 2.46 -0.33 -24.27
C GLU A 208 3.94 -0.35 -23.90
N TYR A 209 4.62 -1.50 -24.08
CA TYR A 209 6.04 -1.68 -23.77
C TYR A 209 6.99 -0.96 -24.74
N ARG A 210 6.76 -1.07 -26.07
CA ARG A 210 7.68 -0.51 -27.08
C ARG A 210 7.98 1.00 -26.91
N PRO A 211 6.99 1.88 -26.67
CA PRO A 211 7.26 3.29 -26.42
C PRO A 211 8.12 3.52 -25.17
N HIS A 212 7.96 2.70 -24.13
CA HIS A 212 8.78 2.75 -22.92
C HIS A 212 10.23 2.34 -23.23
N ALA A 213 10.43 1.18 -23.87
CA ALA A 213 11.75 0.66 -24.21
C ALA A 213 12.56 1.64 -25.09
N ARG A 214 11.91 2.30 -26.06
CA ARG A 214 12.54 3.34 -26.88
C ARG A 214 13.02 4.53 -26.05
N LYS A 215 12.20 5.00 -25.10
CA LYS A 215 12.55 6.13 -24.22
C LYS A 215 13.69 5.78 -23.25
N ALA A 216 13.72 4.54 -22.75
CA ALA A 216 14.79 4.05 -21.88
C ALA A 216 16.14 4.04 -22.60
N ARG A 217 16.19 3.54 -23.85
CA ARG A 217 17.41 3.53 -24.69
C ARG A 217 17.95 4.94 -24.96
N ILE A 218 17.08 5.88 -25.32
CA ILE A 218 17.48 7.28 -25.60
C ILE A 218 18.06 7.96 -24.34
N LYS A 219 17.53 7.64 -23.15
CA LYS A 219 18.07 8.16 -21.89
C LYS A 219 19.43 7.56 -21.52
N GLY A 220 19.66 6.28 -21.84
CA GLY A 220 20.96 5.63 -21.62
C GLY A 220 22.08 6.20 -22.50
N ASP A 221 21.74 6.71 -23.69
CA ASP A 221 22.73 7.14 -24.70
C ASP A 221 23.14 8.63 -24.59
N ARG A 222 22.44 9.44 -23.76
CA ARG A 222 22.71 10.88 -23.60
C ARG A 222 23.42 11.27 -22.29
N GLY A 223 23.92 10.31 -21.50
CA GLY A 223 24.47 10.55 -20.16
C GLY A 223 25.94 10.16 -20.03
N THR A 224 26.82 11.17 -20.09
CA THR A 224 28.20 11.18 -19.58
C THR A 224 28.40 10.40 -18.27
N GLY A 225 29.29 9.41 -18.26
CA GLY A 225 30.26 9.08 -17.19
C GLY A 225 29.85 9.10 -15.70
N GLY A 226 28.57 8.94 -15.36
CA GLY A 226 28.09 9.00 -13.98
C GLY A 226 27.91 7.61 -13.40
N ARG A 227 28.72 7.27 -12.38
CA ARG A 227 28.71 6.03 -11.59
C ARG A 227 27.29 5.41 -11.47
N TYR A 228 27.07 4.30 -12.18
CA TYR A 228 25.98 3.39 -11.91
C TYR A 228 26.17 2.87 -10.48
N ALA A 229 25.44 3.43 -9.51
CA ALA A 229 25.32 2.77 -8.21
C ALA A 229 24.53 1.48 -8.45
N PRO A 230 25.13 0.29 -8.27
CA PRO A 230 24.40 -0.96 -8.42
C PRO A 230 23.22 -0.91 -7.46
N CYS A 231 22.06 -1.23 -8.00
CA CYS A 231 20.90 -1.41 -7.17
C CYS A 231 21.17 -2.58 -6.22
N GLY A 232 20.86 -2.41 -4.93
CA GLY A 232 20.98 -3.52 -3.97
C GLY A 232 20.09 -4.67 -4.44
N SER A 233 20.63 -5.89 -4.43
CA SER A 233 19.91 -7.11 -4.82
C SER A 233 18.85 -7.54 -3.80
N GLY A 234 18.73 -6.86 -2.66
CA GLY A 234 17.71 -7.08 -1.66
C GLY A 234 16.48 -6.22 -1.89
N ALA A 235 15.68 -6.51 -2.92
CA ALA A 235 14.32 -6.00 -2.97
C ALA A 235 13.57 -6.52 -1.74
N TYR A 236 12.79 -5.66 -1.08
CA TYR A 236 11.93 -6.11 0.02
C TYR A 236 10.74 -6.85 -0.59
N GLU A 237 10.96 -8.10 -1.01
CA GLU A 237 9.94 -8.97 -1.60
C GLU A 237 8.99 -9.56 -0.54
N GLY A 238 9.24 -9.28 0.74
CA GLY A 238 8.44 -9.79 1.85
C GLY A 238 7.74 -8.68 2.62
N ALA A 239 6.55 -8.25 2.17
CA ALA A 239 5.53 -7.84 3.14
C ALA A 239 4.97 -9.10 3.83
N SER A 240 5.84 -9.80 4.55
CA SER A 240 5.54 -10.96 5.37
C SER A 240 6.72 -11.24 6.32
N GLU A 241 7.22 -10.21 7.00
CA GLU A 241 7.81 -10.36 8.35
C GLU A 241 7.33 -9.22 9.28
N ALA A 242 6.06 -8.83 9.12
CA ALA A 242 5.22 -8.65 10.30
C ALA A 242 4.77 -10.05 10.76
N ALA A 243 5.74 -10.93 11.04
CA ALA A 243 5.53 -12.01 11.99
C ALA A 243 5.36 -11.31 13.34
N CYS A 244 4.12 -10.95 13.63
CA CYS A 244 3.68 -11.03 15.00
C CYS A 244 3.98 -12.46 15.46
N ASP A 245 5.01 -12.61 16.30
CA ASP A 245 5.04 -13.65 17.32
C ASP A 245 3.79 -13.43 18.20
N SER A 246 2.64 -13.87 17.70
CA SER A 246 1.49 -14.19 18.52
C SER A 246 1.83 -15.51 19.20
N ALA A 247 2.46 -15.40 20.36
CA ALA A 247 2.43 -16.44 21.37
C ALA A 247 0.96 -16.66 21.78
N CYS A 248 0.29 -17.58 21.11
CA CYS A 248 -0.94 -18.20 21.58
C CYS A 248 -0.76 -19.72 21.62
N GLY A 249 -0.63 -20.24 22.84
CA GLY A 249 -0.70 -21.64 23.25
C GLY A 249 -0.29 -21.67 24.71
N SER A 250 -1.06 -22.16 25.67
CA SER A 250 -2.32 -22.90 25.67
C SER A 250 -2.77 -22.94 27.14
N GLY A 251 -4.07 -22.85 27.41
CA GLY A 251 -4.61 -23.19 28.74
C GLY A 251 -4.55 -24.70 29.00
N GLY A 252 -4.45 -25.10 30.27
CA GLY A 252 -4.75 -26.47 30.70
C GLY A 252 -4.06 -26.96 31.98
N CYS A 253 -4.76 -26.82 33.12
CA CYS A 253 -5.04 -27.82 34.18
C CYS A 253 -3.92 -28.56 34.98
N GLY A 254 -4.15 -28.66 36.30
CA GLY A 254 -3.74 -29.76 37.20
C GLY A 254 -2.48 -29.48 38.03
N GLY A 255 -2.57 -29.31 39.36
CA GLY A 255 -2.60 -30.40 40.36
C GLY A 255 -1.15 -30.71 40.77
N GLY A 256 -0.64 -30.29 41.93
CA GLY A 256 -0.85 -30.96 43.22
C GLY A 256 0.29 -31.97 43.47
N GLY A 257 0.99 -31.84 44.60
CA GLY A 257 1.86 -32.90 45.13
C GLY A 257 3.27 -32.46 45.54
N ASP A 258 3.45 -32.45 46.86
CA ASP A 258 4.67 -32.50 47.70
C ASP A 258 5.67 -31.33 47.69
#